data_AF-U1LCB2-F1
#
_entry.id   AF-U1LCB2-F1
#
_cell.length_a   1.000
_cell.length_b   1.000
_cell.length_c   1.000
_cell.angle_alpha   90.00
_cell.angle_beta   90.00
_cell.angle_gamma   90.00
#
_symmetry.space_group_name_H-M   'P 1'
#
loop_
_entity.id
_entity.type
_entity.pdbx_description
1 polymer ?
#
loop_
_entity_poly.entity_id
_entity_poly.type
_entity_poly.pdbx_seq_one_letter_code
_entity_poly.pdbx_strand_id
1 'polypeptide(L)'
;MLASDEGRAPVEIERFALPPIARREILGDDARPIPYGSRWGLGAPPEDAYGVASHKERYAPLRDVADALVAHVLATRACSVEERPLERGELRALTLRAAAGAGGAPRLTAVRLAWTDFPGVTAELGRDVPDAAPICGCDACDEDVVVVAESFVDVVLRAVADWPRRAS
;
A
#
# COMPACT_ATOMS: atom_id res chain seq x y z
N MET A 1 11.39 32.28 9.47
CA MET A 1 10.51 32.43 8.28
C MET A 1 9.98 31.04 7.98
N LEU A 2 8.90 30.65 8.66
CA LEU A 2 8.23 29.37 8.48
C LEU A 2 7.17 29.59 7.40
N ALA A 3 7.31 28.94 6.26
CA ALA A 3 6.25 28.91 5.26
C ALA A 3 5.13 28.03 5.83
N SER A 4 4.03 28.68 6.18
CA SER A 4 2.78 28.03 6.56
C SER A 4 2.26 27.20 5.38
N ASP A 5 2.02 25.92 5.62
CA ASP A 5 1.30 25.02 4.72
C ASP A 5 -0.20 25.40 4.77
N GLU A 6 -0.55 26.53 4.18
CA GLU A 6 -1.93 26.99 4.05
C GLU A 6 -2.50 26.51 2.71
N GLY A 7 -3.48 25.60 2.79
CA GLY A 7 -4.50 25.48 1.74
C GLY A 7 -4.52 24.21 0.90
N ARG A 8 -4.18 23.03 1.44
CA ARG A 8 -4.66 21.79 0.78
C ARG A 8 -6.13 21.58 1.13
N ALA A 9 -7.01 21.95 0.20
CA ALA A 9 -8.42 21.58 0.27
C ALA A 9 -8.54 20.07 0.57
N PRO A 10 -9.49 19.64 1.42
CA PRO A 10 -9.72 18.23 1.64
C PRO A 10 -10.04 17.60 0.28
N VAL A 11 -9.13 16.75 -0.18
CA VAL A 11 -9.41 15.88 -1.31
C VAL A 11 -10.54 14.98 -0.83
N GLU A 12 -11.72 15.08 -1.45
CA GLU A 12 -12.74 14.04 -1.27
C GLU A 12 -12.15 12.75 -1.86
N ILE A 13 -11.54 11.95 -0.99
CA ILE A 13 -11.09 10.62 -1.30
C ILE A 13 -12.38 9.82 -1.53
N GLU A 14 -12.57 9.33 -2.76
CA GLU A 14 -13.68 8.46 -3.10
C GLU A 14 -13.71 7.29 -2.13
N ARG A 15 -14.91 6.86 -1.72
CA ARG A 15 -15.08 5.77 -0.77
C ARG A 15 -14.65 4.44 -1.40
N PHE A 16 -13.35 4.16 -1.37
CA PHE A 16 -12.83 2.83 -1.53
C PHE A 16 -13.16 2.02 -0.27
N ALA A 17 -13.72 0.83 -0.47
CA ALA A 17 -13.91 -0.14 0.61
C ALA A 17 -12.81 -1.19 0.52
N LEU A 18 -12.07 -1.38 1.62
CA LEU A 18 -11.08 -2.44 1.69
C LEU A 18 -11.75 -3.80 1.44
N PRO A 19 -11.14 -4.68 0.62
CA PRO A 19 -11.59 -6.06 0.56
C PRO A 19 -11.40 -6.72 1.94
N PRO A 20 -12.14 -7.80 2.24
CA PRO A 20 -11.97 -8.53 3.50
C PRO A 20 -10.51 -8.99 3.70
N ILE A 21 -9.89 -8.55 4.80
CA ILE A 21 -8.55 -8.98 5.18
C ILE A 21 -8.67 -10.15 6.15
N ALA A 22 -8.49 -11.36 5.65
CA ALA A 22 -8.53 -12.57 6.46
C ALA A 22 -7.28 -12.64 7.36
N ARG A 23 -7.45 -12.32 8.64
CA ARG A 23 -6.43 -12.55 9.67
C ARG A 23 -6.39 -14.05 9.96
N ARG A 24 -5.29 -14.71 9.57
CA ARG A 24 -5.05 -16.10 9.93
C ARG A 24 -4.53 -16.16 11.36
N GLU A 25 -5.05 -17.10 12.14
CA GLU A 25 -4.44 -17.45 13.41
C GLU A 25 -3.11 -18.16 13.12
N ILE A 26 -2.03 -17.54 13.57
CA ILE A 26 -0.67 -18.03 13.41
C ILE A 26 -0.17 -18.41 14.79
N LEU A 27 0.24 -19.66 14.96
CA LEU A 27 0.76 -20.18 16.22
C LEU A 27 2.26 -19.97 16.29
N GLY A 28 2.74 -19.51 17.44
CA GLY A 28 4.16 -19.50 17.75
C GLY A 28 4.68 -20.87 18.18
N ASP A 29 5.97 -20.94 18.46
CA ASP A 29 6.65 -22.18 18.89
C ASP A 29 6.09 -22.77 20.20
N ASP A 30 5.44 -21.95 21.01
CA ASP A 30 4.74 -22.36 22.24
C ASP A 30 3.29 -22.83 22.00
N ALA A 31 2.90 -23.01 20.73
CA ALA A 31 1.57 -23.34 20.27
C ALA A 31 0.47 -22.34 20.69
N ARG A 32 0.84 -21.09 21.02
CA ARG A 32 -0.12 -20.01 21.29
C ARG A 32 -0.29 -19.11 20.07
N PRO A 33 -1.50 -18.54 19.86
CA PRO A 33 -1.70 -17.52 18.83
C PRO A 33 -0.78 -16.31 19.04
N ILE A 34 -0.10 -15.89 17.98
CA ILE A 34 0.68 -14.65 17.96
C ILE A 34 -0.28 -13.49 17.66
N PRO A 35 -0.42 -12.49 18.56
CA PRO A 35 -1.34 -11.39 18.36
C PRO A 35 -0.67 -10.27 17.54
N TYR A 36 -0.36 -10.57 16.28
CA TYR A 36 0.30 -9.62 15.36
C TYR A 36 -0.41 -8.27 15.28
N GLY A 37 0.37 -7.19 15.23
CA GLY A 37 -0.08 -5.81 15.42
C GLY A 37 -0.07 -5.35 16.89
N SER A 38 0.08 -6.27 17.83
CA SER A 38 0.04 -6.00 19.27
C SER A 38 0.91 -6.95 20.10
N ARG A 39 1.81 -7.71 19.45
CA ARG A 39 2.63 -8.77 20.05
C ARG A 39 3.42 -8.29 21.26
N TRP A 40 3.88 -7.05 21.22
CA TRP A 40 4.75 -6.46 22.23
C TRP A 40 4.01 -5.57 23.25
N GLY A 41 2.72 -5.29 23.02
CA GLY A 41 1.93 -4.40 23.89
C GLY A 41 2.59 -3.03 24.06
N LEU A 42 2.87 -2.63 25.30
CA LEU A 42 3.62 -1.41 25.64
C LEU A 42 5.14 -1.65 25.79
N GLY A 43 5.60 -2.89 25.68
CA GLY A 43 7.00 -3.26 25.79
C GLY A 43 7.76 -3.08 24.47
N ALA A 44 9.08 -2.99 24.57
CA ALA A 44 9.93 -3.07 23.39
C ALA A 44 10.02 -4.53 22.89
N PRO A 45 10.09 -4.76 21.58
CA PRO A 45 10.44 -6.08 21.04
C PRO A 45 11.83 -6.52 21.52
N PRO A 46 12.07 -7.82 21.68
CA PRO A 46 13.40 -8.33 21.98
C PRO A 46 14.35 -8.08 20.80
N GLU A 47 15.65 -7.93 21.09
CA GLU A 47 16.66 -7.58 20.08
C GLU A 47 16.72 -8.60 18.93
N ASP A 48 16.53 -9.89 19.24
CA ASP A 48 16.56 -10.98 18.27
C ASP A 48 15.34 -11.01 17.32
N ALA A 49 14.31 -10.19 17.55
CA ALA A 49 13.18 -10.03 16.63
C ALA A 49 13.48 -9.02 15.50
N TYR A 50 14.51 -8.18 15.63
CA TYR A 50 14.86 -7.21 14.60
C TYR A 50 15.51 -7.87 13.39
N GLY A 51 15.04 -7.52 12.19
CA GLY A 51 15.53 -8.08 10.92
C GLY A 51 15.13 -9.54 10.66
N VAL A 52 14.46 -10.20 11.61
CA VAL A 52 13.85 -11.52 11.43
C VAL A 52 12.44 -11.36 10.88
N ALA A 53 12.07 -12.12 9.86
CA ALA A 53 10.72 -12.09 9.28
C ALA A 53 10.12 -13.50 9.25
N SER A 54 9.42 -13.83 10.33
CA SER A 54 8.68 -15.09 10.47
C SER A 54 7.26 -14.93 9.95
N HIS A 55 6.64 -16.04 9.56
CA HIS A 55 5.23 -16.11 9.12
C HIS A 55 4.83 -15.00 8.12
N LYS A 56 5.67 -14.76 7.11
CA LYS A 56 5.49 -13.69 6.12
C LYS A 56 4.16 -13.77 5.38
N GLU A 57 3.56 -14.95 5.32
CA GLU A 57 2.20 -15.18 4.80
C GLU A 57 1.13 -14.33 5.51
N ARG A 58 1.39 -13.80 6.71
CA ARG A 58 0.51 -12.84 7.41
C ARG A 58 0.21 -11.58 6.59
N TYR A 59 1.11 -11.20 5.69
CA TYR A 59 0.98 -10.03 4.82
C TYR A 59 0.44 -10.36 3.42
N ALA A 60 0.17 -11.63 3.12
CA ALA A 60 -0.38 -12.03 1.81
C ALA A 60 -1.65 -11.26 1.38
N PRO A 61 -2.60 -10.92 2.28
CA PRO A 61 -3.80 -10.15 1.90
C PRO A 61 -3.52 -8.76 1.30
N LEU A 62 -2.33 -8.19 1.51
CA LEU A 62 -1.99 -6.87 0.93
C LEU A 62 -1.95 -6.90 -0.59
N ARG A 63 -1.64 -8.07 -1.17
CA ARG A 63 -1.70 -8.29 -2.61
C ARG A 63 -3.13 -8.18 -3.15
N ASP A 64 -4.10 -8.74 -2.42
CA ASP A 64 -5.52 -8.67 -2.75
C ASP A 64 -6.07 -7.23 -2.60
N VAL A 65 -5.62 -6.51 -1.56
CA VAL A 65 -5.92 -5.08 -1.38
C VAL A 65 -5.41 -4.27 -2.56
N ALA A 66 -4.18 -4.50 -3.01
CA ALA A 66 -3.61 -3.81 -4.15
C ALA A 66 -4.37 -4.10 -5.45
N ASP A 67 -4.82 -5.33 -5.67
CA ASP A 67 -5.65 -5.68 -6.83
C ASP A 67 -6.99 -4.95 -6.81
N ALA A 68 -7.67 -4.92 -5.65
CA ALA A 68 -8.90 -4.17 -5.49
C ALA A 68 -8.69 -2.65 -5.71
N LEU A 69 -7.56 -2.12 -5.23
CA LEU A 69 -7.20 -0.71 -5.42
C LEU A 69 -6.95 -0.37 -6.90
N VAL A 70 -6.22 -1.21 -7.64
CA VAL A 70 -6.05 -1.03 -9.10
C VAL A 70 -7.39 -1.04 -9.81
N ALA A 71 -8.26 -2.01 -9.51
CA ALA A 71 -9.58 -2.10 -10.10
C ALA A 71 -10.41 -0.85 -9.81
N HIS A 72 -10.36 -0.34 -8.58
CA HIS A 72 -11.05 0.89 -8.19
C HIS A 72 -10.54 2.10 -8.98
N VAL A 73 -9.21 2.30 -9.04
CA VAL A 73 -8.63 3.45 -9.78
C VAL A 73 -9.00 3.38 -11.26
N LEU A 74 -8.96 2.21 -11.89
CA LEU A 74 -9.36 2.04 -13.30
C LEU A 74 -10.86 2.31 -13.53
N ALA A 75 -11.69 2.02 -12.53
CA ALA A 75 -13.13 2.24 -12.58
C ALA A 75 -13.50 3.72 -12.37
N THR A 76 -12.77 4.46 -11.55
CA THR A 76 -13.14 5.85 -11.19
C THR A 76 -12.31 6.92 -11.90
N ARG A 77 -11.11 6.59 -12.38
CA ARG A 77 -10.21 7.50 -13.08
C ARG A 77 -10.07 7.13 -14.55
N ALA A 78 -9.96 8.15 -15.39
CA ALA A 78 -9.58 7.99 -16.79
C ALA A 78 -8.07 7.72 -16.84
N CYS A 79 -7.71 6.45 -16.79
CA CYS A 79 -6.34 5.98 -16.88
C CYS A 79 -6.24 4.66 -17.66
N SER A 80 -5.03 4.34 -18.08
CA SER A 80 -4.67 3.04 -18.66
C SER A 80 -3.78 2.27 -17.71
N VAL A 81 -3.74 0.95 -17.88
CA VAL A 81 -2.83 0.04 -17.18
C VAL A 81 -1.89 -0.61 -18.18
N GLU A 82 -0.63 -0.76 -17.79
CA GLU A 82 0.41 -1.44 -18.56
C GLU A 82 1.18 -2.38 -17.64
N GLU A 83 1.42 -3.61 -18.08
CA GLU A 83 2.34 -4.52 -17.39
C GLU A 83 3.78 -4.06 -17.57
N ARG A 84 4.59 -4.21 -16.51
CA ARG A 84 5.98 -3.77 -16.50
C ARG A 84 6.92 -4.95 -16.31
N PRO A 85 8.15 -4.87 -16.84
CA PRO A 85 9.20 -5.81 -16.49
C PRO A 85 9.38 -5.87 -14.97
N LEU A 86 9.64 -7.08 -14.48
CA LEU A 86 9.84 -7.34 -13.06
C LEU A 86 11.25 -6.96 -12.63
N GLU A 87 11.35 -6.33 -11.48
CA GLU A 87 12.59 -6.15 -10.75
C GLU A 87 12.79 -7.28 -9.73
N ARG A 88 13.96 -7.28 -9.07
CA ARG A 88 14.32 -8.33 -8.12
C ARG A 88 13.32 -8.34 -6.95
N GLY A 89 12.73 -9.52 -6.70
CA GLY A 89 11.77 -9.70 -5.61
C GLY A 89 10.35 -9.31 -5.98
N GLU A 90 10.08 -8.94 -7.24
CA GLU A 90 8.73 -8.70 -7.74
C GLU A 90 8.13 -9.95 -8.38
N LEU A 91 6.85 -10.16 -8.15
CA LEU A 91 6.03 -11.20 -8.77
C LEU A 91 5.16 -10.65 -9.90
N ARG A 92 4.79 -9.37 -9.82
CA ARG A 92 3.99 -8.64 -10.80
C ARG A 92 4.28 -7.15 -10.65
N ALA A 93 4.33 -6.43 -11.77
CA ALA A 93 4.45 -4.97 -11.77
C ALA A 93 3.52 -4.36 -12.83
N LEU A 94 2.87 -3.26 -12.45
CA LEU A 94 1.96 -2.50 -13.30
C LEU A 94 2.31 -1.01 -13.26
N THR A 95 2.02 -0.29 -14.32
CA THR A 95 1.94 1.17 -14.31
C THR A 95 0.53 1.61 -14.67
N LEU A 96 -0.09 2.39 -13.78
CA LEU A 96 -1.28 3.15 -14.08
C LEU A 96 -0.84 4.51 -14.64
N ARG A 97 -1.44 4.95 -15.75
CA ARG A 97 -1.12 6.23 -16.39
C ARG A 97 -2.38 7.05 -16.59
N ALA A 98 -2.37 8.28 -16.06
CA ALA A 98 -3.47 9.22 -16.26
C ALA A 98 -3.66 9.55 -17.74
N ALA A 99 -4.91 9.63 -18.20
CA ALA A 99 -5.22 10.19 -19.50
C ALA A 99 -4.94 11.69 -19.53
N ALA A 100 -4.67 12.23 -20.72
CA ALA A 100 -4.64 13.69 -20.90
C ALA A 100 -6.04 14.27 -20.63
N GLY A 101 -6.13 15.27 -19.76
CA GLY A 101 -7.37 15.95 -19.40
C GLY A 101 -7.40 17.40 -19.89
N ALA A 102 -8.60 17.95 -20.07
CA ALA A 102 -8.80 19.36 -20.42
C ALA A 102 -8.50 20.33 -19.26
N GLY A 103 -8.44 19.83 -18.01
CA GLY A 103 -8.29 20.60 -16.78
C GLY A 103 -6.85 20.85 -16.31
N GLY A 104 -5.85 20.63 -17.18
CA GLY A 104 -4.43 20.69 -16.81
C GLY A 104 -3.84 19.32 -16.50
N ALA A 105 -2.51 19.24 -16.48
CA ALA A 105 -1.79 17.99 -16.19
C ALA A 105 -1.84 17.68 -14.69
N PRO A 106 -2.09 16.41 -14.29
CA PRO A 106 -2.02 16.01 -12.89
C PRO A 106 -0.58 16.14 -12.37
N ARG A 107 -0.42 16.33 -11.06
CA ARG A 107 0.90 16.45 -10.41
C ARG A 107 1.76 15.22 -10.65
N LEU A 108 1.14 14.05 -10.65
CA LEU A 108 1.75 12.78 -10.97
C LEU A 108 0.99 12.17 -12.13
N THR A 109 1.66 11.85 -13.23
CA THR A 109 0.99 11.32 -14.44
C THR A 109 0.99 9.80 -14.51
N ALA A 110 1.78 9.13 -13.66
CA ALA A 110 1.85 7.69 -13.59
C ALA A 110 2.18 7.20 -12.18
N VAL A 111 1.61 6.06 -11.81
CA VAL A 111 1.90 5.33 -10.57
C VAL A 111 2.33 3.92 -10.94
N ARG A 112 3.51 3.49 -10.49
CA ARG A 112 3.94 2.09 -10.62
C ARG A 112 3.61 1.34 -9.34
N LEU A 113 2.97 0.18 -9.48
CA LEU A 113 2.62 -0.72 -8.40
C LEU A 113 3.32 -2.05 -8.63
N ALA A 114 3.95 -2.61 -7.61
CA ALA A 114 4.57 -3.93 -7.70
C ALA A 114 4.17 -4.82 -6.53
N TRP A 115 3.84 -6.07 -6.83
CA TRP A 115 3.55 -7.13 -5.88
C TRP A 115 4.84 -7.90 -5.64
N THR A 116 5.24 -8.06 -4.38
CA THR A 116 6.57 -8.57 -4.03
C THR A 116 6.53 -10.01 -3.52
N ASP A 117 7.66 -10.73 -3.55
CA ASP A 117 7.82 -12.12 -3.09
C ASP A 117 7.87 -12.24 -1.55
N PHE A 118 8.41 -11.22 -0.87
CA PHE A 118 7.98 -10.86 0.48
C PHE A 118 6.52 -10.41 0.39
N PRO A 119 5.54 -11.14 0.93
CA PRO A 119 4.13 -10.82 0.69
C PRO A 119 3.79 -9.38 1.05
N GLY A 120 3.40 -8.61 0.04
CA GLY A 120 3.28 -7.16 0.13
C GLY A 120 3.13 -6.50 -1.24
N VAL A 121 3.16 -5.18 -1.22
CA VAL A 121 3.04 -4.31 -2.38
C VAL A 121 3.87 -3.04 -2.20
N THR A 122 4.41 -2.50 -3.28
CA THR A 122 5.05 -1.18 -3.33
C THR A 122 4.34 -0.26 -4.32
N ALA A 123 4.45 1.06 -4.11
CA ALA A 123 3.96 2.10 -5.00
C ALA A 123 5.02 3.20 -5.22
N GLU A 124 5.40 3.44 -6.47
CA GLU A 124 6.23 4.57 -6.85
C GLU A 124 5.33 5.77 -7.15
N LEU A 125 5.33 6.74 -6.24
CA LEU A 125 4.45 7.92 -6.26
C LEU A 125 5.22 9.21 -6.59
N GLY A 126 6.33 9.10 -7.35
CA GLY A 126 7.20 10.22 -7.71
C GLY A 126 8.11 10.70 -6.57
N ARG A 127 8.37 9.84 -5.58
CA ARG A 127 9.29 10.07 -4.45
C ARG A 127 10.55 9.21 -4.62
N ASP A 128 11.63 9.57 -3.94
CA ASP A 128 12.90 8.82 -4.00
C ASP A 128 12.78 7.38 -3.50
N VAL A 129 11.91 7.16 -2.51
CA VAL A 129 11.62 5.85 -1.93
C VAL A 129 10.17 5.50 -2.22
N PRO A 130 9.87 4.28 -2.73
CA PRO A 130 8.50 3.85 -2.93
C PRO A 130 7.79 3.68 -1.58
N ASP A 131 6.50 4.00 -1.55
CA ASP A 131 5.62 3.61 -0.45
C ASP A 131 5.45 2.09 -0.48
N ALA A 132 5.35 1.45 0.69
CA ALA A 132 5.30 -0.01 0.79
C ALA A 132 4.32 -0.47 1.87
N ALA A 133 3.71 -1.64 1.63
CA ALA A 133 2.95 -2.38 2.63
C ALA A 133 3.34 -3.87 2.56
N PRO A 134 3.90 -4.46 3.64
CA PRO A 134 4.30 -3.79 4.88
C PRO A 134 5.50 -2.84 4.66
N ILE A 135 5.77 -1.95 5.61
CA ILE A 135 6.88 -1.00 5.51
C ILE A 135 8.21 -1.69 5.85
N CYS A 136 8.21 -2.55 6.87
CA CYS A 136 9.39 -3.28 7.32
C CYS A 136 9.21 -4.80 7.27
N GLY A 137 8.07 -5.30 7.78
CA GLY A 137 7.70 -6.71 7.75
C GLY A 137 8.41 -7.61 8.79
N CYS A 138 9.41 -7.11 9.52
CA CYS A 138 10.09 -7.89 10.55
C CYS A 138 9.22 -8.17 11.79
N ASP A 139 9.63 -9.13 12.61
CA ASP A 139 8.93 -9.58 13.80
C ASP A 139 8.93 -8.50 14.90
N ALA A 140 9.98 -7.68 14.96
CA ALA A 140 10.06 -6.56 15.91
C ALA A 140 9.08 -5.43 15.57
N CYS A 141 8.98 -5.03 14.30
CA CYS A 141 8.06 -3.97 13.89
C CYS A 141 6.59 -4.37 14.05
N ASP A 142 6.31 -5.67 13.94
CA ASP A 142 4.98 -6.25 14.19
C ASP A 142 3.82 -5.44 13.59
N GLU A 143 3.93 -5.11 12.31
CA GLU A 143 2.94 -4.23 11.67
C GLU A 143 1.57 -4.92 11.57
N ASP A 144 0.51 -4.23 11.98
CA ASP A 144 -0.86 -4.69 11.75
C ASP A 144 -1.18 -4.58 10.26
N VAL A 145 -1.50 -5.73 9.65
CA VAL A 145 -1.80 -5.84 8.21
C VAL A 145 -2.94 -4.91 7.76
N VAL A 146 -3.92 -4.64 8.60
CA VAL A 146 -5.04 -3.74 8.29
C VAL A 146 -4.58 -2.30 8.29
N VAL A 147 -3.81 -1.89 9.30
CA VAL A 147 -3.30 -0.51 9.42
C VAL A 147 -2.40 -0.16 8.26
N VAL A 148 -1.47 -1.05 7.88
CA VAL A 148 -0.59 -0.79 6.73
C VAL A 148 -1.35 -0.83 5.40
N ALA A 149 -2.41 -1.65 5.27
CA ALA A 149 -3.28 -1.63 4.10
C ALA A 149 -4.02 -0.30 3.96
N GLU A 150 -4.62 0.20 5.04
CA GLU A 150 -5.33 1.48 5.07
C GLU A 150 -4.40 2.65 4.69
N SER A 151 -3.22 2.68 5.30
CA SER A 151 -2.20 3.71 5.02
C SER A 151 -1.77 3.69 3.55
N PHE A 152 -1.49 2.50 3.00
CA PHE A 152 -1.10 2.33 1.59
C PHE A 152 -2.19 2.76 0.62
N VAL A 153 -3.44 2.39 0.89
CA VAL A 153 -4.60 2.80 0.09
C VAL A 153 -4.76 4.32 0.12
N ASP A 154 -4.70 4.94 1.30
CA ASP A 154 -4.85 6.40 1.44
C ASP A 154 -3.77 7.15 0.65
N VAL A 155 -2.50 6.75 0.73
CA VAL A 155 -1.42 7.44 0.01
C VAL A 155 -1.55 7.31 -1.52
N VAL A 156 -1.91 6.13 -2.02
CA VAL A 156 -2.12 5.92 -3.46
C VAL A 156 -3.34 6.70 -3.97
N LEU A 157 -4.47 6.65 -3.25
CA LEU A 157 -5.68 7.40 -3.65
C LEU A 157 -5.45 8.91 -3.64
N ARG A 158 -4.66 9.42 -2.69
CA ARG A 158 -4.22 10.82 -2.68
C ARG A 158 -3.32 11.18 -3.84
N ALA A 159 -2.46 10.25 -4.28
CA ALA A 159 -1.55 10.48 -5.40
C ALA A 159 -2.28 10.54 -6.75
N VAL A 160 -3.39 9.83 -6.90
CA VAL A 160 -4.23 9.84 -8.12
C VAL A 160 -5.46 10.74 -7.99
N ALA A 161 -5.53 11.56 -6.94
CA ALA A 161 -6.69 12.36 -6.60
C ALA A 161 -7.09 13.38 -7.68
N ASP A 162 -6.09 13.97 -8.34
CA ASP A 162 -6.24 14.98 -9.38
C ASP A 162 -6.27 14.38 -10.79
N TRP A 163 -6.26 13.05 -10.92
CA TRP A 163 -6.43 12.40 -12.22
C TRP A 163 -7.84 12.63 -12.75
N PRO A 164 -8.01 12.82 -14.08
CA PRO A 164 -9.33 13.01 -14.66
C PRO A 164 -10.27 11.86 -14.28
N ARG A 165 -11.52 12.18 -13.96
CA ARG A 165 -12.55 11.17 -13.68
C ARG A 165 -12.85 10.39 -14.96
N ARG A 166 -13.13 9.10 -14.83
CA ARG A 166 -13.72 8.31 -15.92
C ARG A 166 -15.14 8.83 -16.15
N ALA A 167 -15.50 9.12 -17.40
CA ALA A 167 -16.88 9.43 -17.74
C ALA A 167 -17.73 8.17 -17.54
N SER A 168 -18.85 8.32 -16.80
CA SER A 168 -19.85 7.27 -16.58
C SER A 168 -20.52 6.83 -17.87
#